data_AF-A0A4R4TPE2-F1
#
_entry.id   AF-A0A4R4TPE2-F1
#
_cell.length_a   1.000
_cell.length_b   1.000
_cell.length_c   1.000
_cell.angle_alpha   90.00
_cell.angle_beta   90.00
_cell.angle_gamma   90.00
#
_symmetry.space_group_name_H-M   'P 1'
#
loop_
_entity.id
_entity.type
_entity.pdbx_description
1 polymer ?
#
loop_
_entity_poly.entity_id
_entity_poly.type
_entity_poly.pdbx_seq_one_letter_code
_entity_poly.pdbx_strand_id
1 'polypeptide(L)' 'MPDLKGLNAAVADDKLRKLGFTNVQYGSQDEKDKLVLMLVNWTVTKQSAKAGTKLAADDLVVVTCTKQ' A
#
# COMPACT_ATOMS: atom_id res chain seq x y z
N MET A 1 11.92 2.06 -0.51
CA MET A 1 10.55 1.79 -1.00
C MET A 1 10.58 0.68 -2.06
N PRO A 2 9.95 -0.48 -1.83
CA PRO A 2 9.83 -1.53 -2.85
C PRO A 2 8.82 -1.16 -3.95
N ASP A 3 8.82 -1.91 -5.05
CA ASP A 3 7.68 -1.92 -5.98
C ASP A 3 6.55 -2.79 -5.41
N LEU A 4 5.36 -2.19 -5.30
CA LEU A 4 4.15 -2.78 -4.74
C LEU A 4 3.02 -2.94 -5.75
N LYS A 5 3.11 -2.32 -6.92
CA LYS A 5 1.99 -2.28 -7.87
C LYS A 5 1.65 -3.69 -8.35
N GLY A 6 0.35 -4.01 -8.38
CA GLY A 6 -0.17 -5.31 -8.78
C GLY A 6 -0.14 -6.38 -7.67
N LEU A 7 0.48 -6.11 -6.51
CA LEU A 7 0.39 -7.01 -5.37
C LEU A 7 -0.99 -6.92 -4.72
N ASN A 8 -1.39 -8.01 -4.08
CA ASN A 8 -2.46 -7.95 -3.08
C ASN A 8 -2.05 -7.01 -1.94
N ALA A 9 -2.98 -6.19 -1.43
CA ALA A 9 -2.65 -5.18 -0.42
C ALA A 9 -2.18 -5.78 0.91
N ALA A 10 -2.62 -7.00 1.28
CA ALA A 10 -2.11 -7.68 2.47
C ALA A 10 -0.66 -8.13 2.30
N VAL A 11 -0.29 -8.61 1.11
CA VAL A 11 1.10 -8.96 0.77
C VAL A 11 1.98 -7.71 0.73
N ALA A 12 1.45 -6.59 0.23
CA ALA A 12 2.13 -5.31 0.24
C ALA A 12 2.38 -4.80 1.67
N ASP A 13 1.40 -4.90 2.57
CA ASP A 13 1.56 -4.57 4.00
C ASP A 13 2.65 -5.43 4.65
N ASP A 14 2.56 -6.75 4.57
CA ASP A 14 3.56 -7.66 5.15
C ASP A 14 4.99 -7.30 4.69
N LYS A 15 5.17 -7.02 3.39
CA LYS A 15 6.45 -6.58 2.83
C LYS A 15 6.92 -5.25 3.42
N LEU A 16 6.05 -4.26 3.55
CA LEU A 16 6.38 -2.96 4.14
C LEU A 16 6.74 -3.09 5.63
N ARG A 17 5.96 -3.86 6.39
CA ARG A 17 6.22 -4.12 7.83
C ARG A 17 7.54 -4.83 8.06
N LYS A 18 7.86 -5.84 7.24
CA LYS A 18 9.17 -6.55 7.29
C LYS A 18 10.36 -5.64 6.95
N LEU A 19 10.14 -4.58 6.17
CA LEU A 19 11.15 -3.55 5.90
C LEU A 19 11.23 -2.47 6.99
N GLY A 20 10.38 -2.54 8.02
CA GLY A 20 10.38 -1.63 9.15
C GLY A 20 9.48 -0.40 8.99
N PHE A 21 8.68 -0.29 7.93
CA PHE A 21 7.75 0.82 7.80
C PHE A 21 6.64 0.75 8.86
N THR A 22 6.49 1.83 9.61
CA THR A 22 5.54 1.92 10.73
C THR A 22 4.30 2.75 10.38
N ASN A 23 4.43 3.71 9.47
CA ASN A 23 3.39 4.67 9.10
C ASN A 23 2.85 4.41 7.68
N VAL A 24 1.93 3.44 7.57
CA VAL A 24 1.34 3.03 6.28
C VAL A 24 -0.16 3.24 6.30
N GLN A 25 -0.69 3.88 5.26
CA GLN A 25 -2.13 4.08 5.05
C GLN A 25 -2.59 3.49 3.73
N TYR A 26 -3.83 3.02 3.70
CA TYR A 26 -4.45 2.40 2.52
C TYR A 26 -5.66 3.19 2.09
N GLY A 27 -5.69 3.57 0.82
CA GLY A 27 -6.81 4.29 0.20
C GLY A 27 -7.38 3.51 -0.98
N SER A 28 -8.69 3.63 -1.19
CA SER A 28 -9.33 3.09 -2.39
C SER A 28 -9.34 4.13 -3.51
N GLN A 29 -9.12 3.70 -4.75
CA GLN A 29 -9.38 4.51 -5.94
C GLN A 29 -10.77 4.31 -6.53
N ASP A 30 -11.55 3.36 -6.01
CA ASP A 30 -12.81 2.96 -6.62
C ASP A 30 -13.93 3.97 -6.31
N GLU A 31 -14.93 4.04 -7.18
CA GLU A 31 -16.07 4.94 -6.99
C GLU A 31 -17.05 4.48 -5.92
N LYS A 32 -17.22 3.16 -5.77
CA LYS A 32 -18.22 2.58 -4.86
C LYS A 32 -17.59 2.09 -3.57
N ASP A 33 -16.48 1.36 -3.67
CA ASP A 33 -15.76 0.81 -2.52
C ASP A 33 -14.79 1.84 -1.95
N LYS A 34 -15.29 2.83 -1.21
CA LYS A 34 -14.45 3.97 -0.73
C LYS A 34 -13.48 3.65 0.41
N LEU A 35 -13.71 2.56 1.14
CA LEU A 35 -12.93 2.23 2.35
C LEU A 35 -12.22 0.89 2.19
N VAL A 36 -10.92 0.89 2.45
CA VAL A 36 -10.10 -0.33 2.48
C VAL A 36 -10.18 -0.97 3.87
N LEU A 37 -11.12 -1.91 4.05
CA LEU A 37 -11.35 -2.56 5.35
C LEU A 37 -10.54 -3.84 5.55
N MET A 38 -10.54 -4.74 4.55
CA MET A 38 -9.83 -6.02 4.61
C MET A 38 -8.84 -6.11 3.46
N LEU A 39 -7.54 -5.88 3.73
CA LEU A 39 -6.49 -5.77 2.71
C LEU A 39 -6.42 -6.93 1.72
N VAL A 40 -6.79 -8.15 2.15
CA VAL A 40 -6.83 -9.34 1.30
C VAL A 40 -7.78 -9.21 0.11
N ASN A 41 -8.76 -8.31 0.16
CA ASN A 41 -9.74 -8.09 -0.91
C ASN A 41 -9.31 -7.02 -1.93
N TRP A 42 -8.05 -6.57 -1.90
CA TRP A 42 -7.60 -5.40 -2.64
C TRP A 42 -6.30 -5.67 -3.38
N THR A 43 -6.15 -5.02 -4.53
CA THR A 43 -4.92 -5.01 -5.33
C THR A 43 -4.34 -3.59 -5.34
N VAL A 44 -3.04 -3.47 -5.10
CA VAL A 44 -2.32 -2.19 -5.11
C VAL A 44 -2.22 -1.66 -6.53
N THR A 45 -2.59 -0.41 -6.74
CA THR A 45 -2.51 0.27 -8.03
C THR A 45 -1.47 1.38 -8.05
N LYS A 46 -1.22 2.03 -6.91
CA LYS A 46 -0.24 3.12 -6.76
C LYS A 46 0.38 3.12 -5.36
N GLN A 47 1.54 3.75 -5.26
CA GLN A 47 2.27 4.02 -4.03
C GLN A 47 2.73 5.48 -4.04
N SER A 48 2.65 6.18 -2.90
CA SER A 48 3.00 7.61 -2.80
C SER A 48 4.45 7.91 -3.14
N ALA A 49 5.37 7.00 -2.80
CA ALA A 49 6.78 7.08 -3.13
C ALA A 49 7.14 6.13 -4.26
N LYS A 50 7.98 6.59 -5.20
CA LYS A 50 8.47 5.75 -6.30
C LYS A 50 9.27 4.55 -5.77
N ALA A 51 9.24 3.44 -6.50
CA ALA A 51 10.10 2.30 -6.19
C ALA A 51 11.58 2.72 -6.23
N GLY A 52 12.38 2.20 -5.31
CA GLY A 52 13.79 2.56 -5.14
C GLY A 52 14.05 3.82 -4.30
N THR A 53 13.03 4.65 -4.01
CA THR A 53 13.19 5.81 -3.12
C THR A 53 13.62 5.37 -1.72
N LYS A 54 14.63 6.04 -1.16
CA LYS A 54 15.02 5.89 0.25
C LYS A 54 14.05 6.71 1.11
N LEU A 55 13.48 6.08 2.11
CA LEU A 55 12.54 6.67 3.06
C LEU A 55 12.98 6.26 4.48
N ALA A 56 12.66 7.10 5.46
CA ALA A 56 12.73 6.73 6.86
C ALA A 56 11.61 5.73 7.20
N ALA A 57 11.76 5.03 8.32
CA ALA A 57 10.81 4.01 8.77
C ALA A 57 9.44 4.59 9.18
N ASP A 58 9.40 5.86 9.55
CA ASP A 58 8.23 6.60 10.02
C ASP A 58 7.64 7.56 8.98
N ASP A 59 8.28 7.69 7.81
CA ASP A 59 7.71 8.39 6.66
C ASP A 59 6.35 7.81 6.28
N LEU A 60 5.38 8.68 6.03
CA LEU A 60 4.05 8.25 5.60
C LEU A 60 4.10 7.64 4.20
N VAL A 61 3.73 6.36 4.12
CA VAL A 61 3.50 5.65 2.86
C VAL A 61 2.00 5.50 2.64
N VAL A 62 1.49 6.09 1.56
CA VAL A 62 0.10 5.89 1.12
C VAL A 62 0.08 4.88 -0.02
N VAL A 63 -0.65 3.80 0.17
CA VAL A 63 -0.85 2.73 -0.81
C VAL A 63 -2.28 2.85 -1.36
N THR A 64 -2.40 3.15 -2.64
CA THR A 64 -3.70 3.20 -3.32
C THR A 64 -4.04 1.83 -3.86
N CYS A 65 -5.27 1.38 -3.64
CA CYS A 65 -5.75 0.06 -4.01
C CYS A 65 -7.07 0.12 -4.79
N THR A 66 -7.40 -0.98 -5.45
CA THR A 66 -8.68 -1.25 -6.10
C THR A 66 -9.23 -2.58 -5.61
N LYS A 67 -10.55 -2.67 -5.47
CA LYS A 67 -11.28 -3.85 -5.03
C LYS A 67 -11.19 -4.94 -6.09
N GLN A 68 -10.98 -6.18 -5.66
CA GLN A 68 -11.07 -7.35 -6.55
C GLN A 68 -12.51 -7.65 -6.97
#